data_AF-A0A836QRX4-F1
#
_entry.id   AF-A0A836QRX4-F1
#
_cell.length_a   1.000
_cell.length_b   1.000
_cell.length_c   1.000
_cell.angle_alpha   90.00
_cell.angle_beta   90.00
_cell.angle_gamma   90.00
#
_symmetry.space_group_name_H-M   'P 1'
#
loop_
_entity.id
_entity.type
_entity.pdbx_description
1 polymer ?
#
loop_
_entity_poly.entity_id
_entity_poly.type
_entity_poly.pdbx_seq_one_letter_code
_entity_poly.pdbx_strand_id
1 'polypeptide(L)' 'MTSTVTLYIDFKCPYSYLSLEPEFQLAETHDIDLQTRPFVSDIPGAYGNLKSRDELQSRKVRYLYQDVRRFAN' A
#
# COMPACT_ATOMS: atom_id res chain seq x y z
N MET A 1 -10.53 -26.46 4.07
CA MET A 1 -10.11 -26.20 2.68
C MET A 1 -9.36 -24.90 2.75
N THR A 2 -8.05 -24.94 2.54
CA THR A 2 -7.20 -23.76 2.62
C THR A 2 -7.60 -22.77 1.54
N SER A 3 -7.75 -21.50 1.91
CA SER A 3 -8.10 -20.43 0.98
C SER A 3 -6.84 -19.72 0.51
N THR A 4 -6.65 -19.59 -0.81
CA THR A 4 -5.51 -18.86 -1.36
C THR A 4 -5.82 -17.37 -1.47
N VAL A 5 -4.95 -16.52 -0.93
CA VAL A 5 -5.05 -15.06 -1.00
C VAL A 5 -3.80 -14.52 -1.68
N THR A 6 -3.98 -13.73 -2.74
CA THR A 6 -2.86 -13.03 -3.39
C THR A 6 -2.71 -11.64 -2.81
N LEU A 7 -1.52 -11.34 -2.30
CA LEU A 7 -1.15 -10.07 -1.73
C LEU A 7 -0.21 -9.33 -2.69
N TYR A 8 -0.63 -8.16 -3.16
CA TYR A 8 0.19 -7.28 -4.00
C TYR A 8 0.91 -6.25 -3.13
N ILE A 9 2.24 -6.31 -3.12
CA ILE A 9 3.09 -5.45 -2.28
C ILE A 9 3.85 -4.48 -3.19
N ASP A 10 3.68 -3.19 -2.94
CA ASP A 10 4.52 -2.15 -3.51
C ASP A 10 5.51 -1.63 -2.46
N PHE A 11 6.78 -1.97 -2.63
CA PHE A 11 7.86 -1.57 -1.72
C PHE A 11 8.08 -0.04 -1.67
N LYS A 12 7.55 0.73 -2.61
CA LYS A 12 7.60 2.20 -2.60
C LYS A 12 6.37 2.81 -1.93
N CYS A 13 5.32 2.02 -1.70
CA CYS A 13 4.11 2.46 -1.05
C CYS A 13 4.22 2.29 0.48
N PRO A 14 4.17 3.38 1.27
CA PRO A 14 4.31 3.28 2.72
C PRO A 14 3.11 2.57 3.36
N TYR A 15 1.92 2.62 2.75
CA TYR A 15 0.76 1.86 3.24
C TYR A 15 0.96 0.35 3.09
N SER A 16 1.50 -0.10 1.94
CA SER A 16 1.84 -1.51 1.73
C SER A 16 2.90 -1.99 2.72
N TYR A 17 3.81 -1.12 3.15
CA TYR A 17 4.78 -1.47 4.20
C TYR A 17 4.11 -1.65 5.56
N LEU A 18 3.22 -0.74 5.96
CA LEU A 18 2.51 -0.83 7.25
C LEU A 18 1.53 -2.01 7.31
N SER A 19 1.04 -2.50 6.17
CA SER A 19 0.12 -3.64 6.12
C SER A 19 0.79 -5.00 6.22
N LEU A 20 2.12 -5.10 6.07
CA LEU A 20 2.84 -6.38 6.07
C LEU A 20 2.62 -7.20 7.35
N GLU A 21 2.78 -6.56 8.51
CA GLU A 21 2.65 -7.23 9.81
C GLU A 21 1.28 -7.90 9.99
N PRO A 22 0.14 -7.17 9.88
CA PRO A 22 -1.17 -7.80 10.01
C PRO A 22 -1.47 -8.81 8.89
N GLU A 23 -0.91 -8.65 7.69
CA GLU A 23 -1.06 -9.61 6.60
C GLU A 23 -0.35 -10.94 6.89
N PHE A 24 0.87 -10.90 7.44
CA PHE A 24 1.56 -12.12 7.86
C PHE A 24 0.87 -12.75 9.07
N GLN A 25 0.45 -11.96 10.05
CA GLN A 25 -0.31 -12.46 11.19
C GLN A 25 -1.61 -13.16 10.75
N LEU A 26 -2.28 -12.65 9.72
CA LEU A 26 -3.48 -13.28 9.16
C LEU A 26 -3.18 -14.70 8.65
N ALA A 27 -2.06 -14.88 7.93
CA ALA A 27 -1.62 -16.18 7.43
C ALA A 27 -1.18 -17.14 8.54
N GLU A 28 -0.60 -16.62 9.63
CA GLU A 28 -0.21 -17.43 10.80
C GLU A 28 -1.41 -17.90 11.62
N THR A 29 -2.48 -17.11 11.67
CA THR A 29 -3.63 -17.35 12.56
C THR A 29 -4.81 -18.03 11.88
N HIS A 30 -4.82 -18.13 10.54
CA HIS A 30 -5.92 -18.69 9.76
C HIS A 30 -5.41 -19.72 8.72
N ASP A 31 -6.28 -20.62 8.24
CA ASP A 31 -5.98 -21.60 7.18
C ASP A 31 -5.94 -20.92 5.80
N ILE A 32 -4.95 -20.05 5.59
CA ILE A 32 -4.75 -19.23 4.39
C ILE A 32 -3.39 -19.51 3.76
N ASP A 33 -3.38 -19.74 2.44
CA ASP A 33 -2.17 -19.73 1.62
C ASP A 33 -1.94 -18.31 1.07
N LEU A 34 -1.07 -17.54 1.74
CA LEU A 34 -0.78 -16.15 1.38
C LEU A 34 0.35 -16.09 0.33
N GLN A 35 0.00 -15.70 -0.90
CA GLN A 35 0.93 -15.57 -2.00
C GLN A 35 1.28 -14.10 -2.26
N THR A 36 2.53 -13.72 -2.01
CA THR A 36 3.00 -12.35 -2.26
C THR A 36 3.42 -12.14 -3.71
N ARG A 37 3.07 -10.99 -4.26
CA ARG A 37 3.42 -10.55 -5.61
C ARG A 37 3.91 -9.11 -5.57
N PRO A 38 5.12 -8.81 -6.09
CA PRO A 38 5.56 -7.43 -6.25
C PRO A 38 4.62 -6.67 -7.20
N PHE A 39 4.29 -5.44 -6.84
CA PHE A 39 3.47 -4.54 -7.63
C PHE A 39 4.08 -3.14 -7.63
N VAL A 40 3.83 -2.37 -8.68
CA VAL A 40 4.26 -0.97 -8.77
C VAL A 40 3.02 -0.13 -9.02
N SER A 41 2.68 0.72 -8.04
CA SER A 41 1.53 1.61 -8.13
C SER A 41 1.79 2.72 -9.15
N ASP A 42 0.79 3.00 -9.99
CA ASP A 42 0.83 4.15 -10.91
C ASP A 42 0.45 5.46 -10.16
N ILE A 43 1.37 5.90 -9.30
CA ILE A 43 1.21 7.16 -8.56
C ILE A 43 1.07 8.38 -9.51
N PRO A 44 1.85 8.51 -10.61
CA PRO A 44 1.66 9.59 -11.55
C PRO A 44 0.28 9.61 -12.22
N GLY A 45 -0.25 8.45 -12.61
CA GLY A 45 -1.59 8.33 -13.20
C GLY A 45 -2.71 8.68 -12.21
N ALA A 46 -2.58 8.26 -10.95
CA ALA A 46 -3.61 8.49 -9.93
C ALA A 46 -3.55 9.90 -9.31
N TYR A 47 -2.35 10.46 -9.12
CA TYR A 47 -2.13 11.67 -8.31
C TYR A 47 -1.33 12.77 -9.02
N GLY A 48 -1.11 12.63 -10.33
CA GLY A 48 -0.36 13.59 -11.13
C GLY A 48 1.15 13.38 -11.07
N ASN A 49 1.80 13.64 -12.21
CA ASN A 49 3.26 13.54 -12.31
C ASN A 49 3.94 14.56 -11.39
N LEU A 50 5.08 14.18 -10.78
CA LEU A 50 5.83 15.05 -9.89
C LEU A 50 6.18 16.41 -10.50
N LYS A 51 6.53 16.45 -11.79
CA LYS A 51 6.97 17.68 -12.47
C LYS A 51 5.81 18.56 -12.94
N SER A 52 4.62 18.01 -13.10
CA SER A 52 3.48 18.70 -13.74
C SER A 52 2.20 18.69 -12.90
N ARG A 53 2.27 18.25 -11.63
CA ARG A 53 1.10 18.20 -10.77
C ARG A 53 0.56 19.59 -10.47
N ASP A 54 -0.76 19.71 -10.46
CA ASP A 54 -1.43 20.92 -10.01
C ASP A 54 -1.44 21.04 -8.48
N GLU A 55 -2.00 22.13 -7.98
CA GLU A 55 -2.06 22.40 -6.54
C GLU A 55 -2.97 21.41 -5.80
N LEU A 56 -4.09 21.01 -6.40
CA LEU A 56 -5.03 20.06 -5.80
C LEU A 56 -4.39 18.67 -5.67
N GLN A 57 -3.75 18.18 -6.72
CA GLN A 57 -2.97 16.95 -6.76
C GLN A 57 -1.86 16.98 -5.72
N SER A 58 -1.15 18.11 -5.59
CA SER A 58 -0.12 18.31 -4.56
C SER A 58 -0.67 18.19 -3.15
N ARG A 59 -1.84 18.80 -2.88
CA ARG A 59 -2.51 18.70 -1.57
C ARG A 59 -2.93 17.26 -1.27
N LYS A 60 -3.45 16.51 -2.25
CA LYS A 60 -3.82 15.10 -2.09
C LYS A 60 -2.61 14.23 -1.70
N VAL A 61 -1.49 14.34 -2.41
CA VAL A 61 -0.28 13.55 -2.09
C VAL A 61 0.24 13.88 -0.69
N ARG A 62 0.23 15.16 -0.29
CA ARG A 62 0.63 15.56 1.07
C ARG A 62 -0.32 14.99 2.13
N TYR A 63 -1.62 14.99 1.86
CA TYR A 63 -2.61 14.42 2.77
C TYR A 63 -2.38 12.92 2.96
N LEU A 64 -2.18 12.15 1.87
CA LEU A 64 -1.87 10.72 1.95
C LEU A 64 -0.60 10.45 2.76
N TYR A 65 0.43 11.27 2.58
CA TYR A 65 1.65 11.14 3.37
C TYR A 65 1.44 11.45 4.86
N GLN A 66 0.64 12.46 5.19
CA GLN A 66 0.28 12.73 6.58
C GLN A 66 -0.56 11.61 7.18
N ASP A 67 -1.43 11.01 6.36
CA ASP A 67 -2.33 9.96 6.78
C ASP A 67 -1.64 8.64 7.07
N VAL A 68 -0.74 8.18 6.19
CA VAL A 68 0.07 6.98 6.48
C VAL A 68 0.91 7.14 7.76
N ARG A 69 1.38 8.36 8.03
CA ARG A 69 2.10 8.64 9.29
C ARG A 69 1.21 8.53 10.52
N ARG A 70 -0.10 8.72 10.42
CA ARG A 70 -1.02 8.51 11.56
C ARG A 70 -1.10 7.04 11.96
N PHE A 71 -1.00 6.13 10.98
CA PHE A 71 -0.98 4.69 11.24
C PHE A 71 0.40 4.18 11.70
N ALA A 72 1.46 4.96 11.48
CA ALA A 72 2.84 4.59 11.83
C ALA A 72 3.30 5.02 13.24
N ASN A 73 2.61 5.95 13.89
CA ASN A 73 2.95 6.45 15.24
C ASN A 73 1.98 5.90 16.28
#